data_AF-A0A1R0H4W2-F1
#
_entry.id   AF-A0A1R0H4W2-F1
#
_cell.length_a   1.000
_cell.length_b   1.000
_cell.length_c   1.000
_cell.angle_alpha   90.00
_cell.angle_beta   90.00
_cell.angle_gamma   90.00
#
_symmetry.space_group_name_H-M   'P 1'
#
loop_
_entity.id
_entity.type
_entity.pdbx_description
1 polymer ?
#
loop_
_entity_poly.entity_id
_entity_poly.type
_entity_poly.pdbx_seq_one_letter_code
_entity_poly.pdbx_strand_id
1 'polypeptide(L)' 'MPIGTYGGETFGMSEYRTRPIQSEIDNAIRLASKVGKSTAMERLRNEMGIKSVFLKTSVAPPTDPE' A
#
# COMPACT_ATOMS: atom_id res chain seq x y z
N MET A 1 -10.57 -2.67 -5.88
CA MET A 1 -9.77 -3.80 -6.43
C MET A 1 -9.40 -4.64 -5.23
N PRO A 2 -9.75 -5.93 -5.19
CA PRO A 2 -9.50 -6.75 -4.01
C PRO A 2 -8.00 -7.01 -3.81
N ILE A 3 -7.56 -7.04 -2.56
CA ILE A 3 -6.25 -7.56 -2.17
C ILE A 3 -6.21 -9.02 -2.60
N GLY A 4 -5.15 -9.42 -3.30
CA GLY A 4 -4.93 -10.82 -3.62
C GLY A 4 -4.77 -11.65 -2.35
N THR A 5 -5.57 -12.70 -2.21
CA THR A 5 -5.45 -13.70 -1.13
C THR A 5 -4.89 -14.98 -1.70
N TYR A 6 -3.87 -15.55 -1.08
CA TYR A 6 -3.37 -16.88 -1.42
C TYR A 6 -3.93 -17.86 -0.39
N GLY A 7 -4.74 -18.83 -0.84
CA GLY A 7 -5.39 -19.79 0.08
C GLY A 7 -6.40 -19.16 1.07
N GLY A 8 -6.96 -17.99 0.77
CA GLY A 8 -7.89 -17.28 1.66
C GLY A 8 -7.23 -16.41 2.73
N GLU A 9 -5.90 -16.33 2.74
CA GLU A 9 -5.12 -15.53 3.69
C GLU A 9 -4.32 -14.45 2.98
N THR A 10 -4.13 -13.32 3.67
CA THR A 10 -3.27 -12.22 3.20
C THR A 10 -1.99 -12.22 4.02
N PHE A 11 -0.88 -12.73 3.47
CA PHE A 11 0.39 -12.88 4.20
C PHE A 11 0.24 -13.59 5.57
N GLY A 12 -0.58 -14.64 5.64
CA GLY A 12 -0.88 -15.36 6.89
C GLY A 12 -1.82 -14.63 7.85
N MET A 13 -2.52 -13.58 7.40
CA MET A 13 -3.59 -12.93 8.14
C MET A 13 -4.95 -13.56 7.80
N SER A 14 -5.77 -13.79 8.83
CA SER A 14 -7.16 -14.22 8.67
C SER A 14 -8.01 -13.14 8.01
N GLU A 15 -9.10 -13.54 7.34
CA GLU A 15 -10.00 -12.60 6.66
C GLU A 15 -10.55 -11.49 7.58
N TYR A 16 -10.78 -11.80 8.86
CA TYR A 16 -11.23 -10.81 9.84
C TYR A 16 -10.24 -9.62 9.94
N ARG A 17 -8.94 -9.92 9.89
CA ARG A 17 -7.88 -8.91 9.91
C ARG A 17 -7.69 -8.25 8.54
N THR A 18 -7.98 -8.94 7.45
CA THR A 18 -7.89 -8.39 6.09
C THR A 18 -9.03 -7.42 5.76
N ARG A 19 -10.24 -7.62 6.31
CA ARG A 19 -11.40 -6.74 6.09
C ARG A 19 -11.14 -5.24 6.29
N PRO A 20 -10.60 -4.78 7.43
CA PRO A 20 -10.32 -3.36 7.61
C PRO A 20 -9.25 -2.84 6.63
N ILE A 21 -8.27 -3.67 6.26
CA ILE A 21 -7.24 -3.30 5.29
C ILE A 21 -7.84 -3.09 3.90
N GLN A 22 -8.73 -3.99 3.48
CA GLN A 22 -9.43 -3.88 2.21
C GLN A 22 -10.27 -2.60 2.14
N SER A 23 -10.99 -2.27 3.21
CA SER A 23 -11.78 -1.04 3.31
C SER A 23 -10.92 0.21 3.13
N GLU A 24 -9.74 0.24 3.75
CA GLU A 24 -8.83 1.38 3.64
C GLU A 24 -8.23 1.50 2.22
N ILE A 25 -7.93 0.37 1.58
CA ILE A 25 -7.47 0.35 0.18
C ILE A 25 -8.56 0.81 -0.78
N ASP A 26 -9.80 0.38 -0.60
CA ASP A 26 -10.91 0.81 -1.46
C ASP A 26 -11.17 2.31 -1.29
N ASN A 27 -11.03 2.85 -0.08
CA ASN A 27 -11.07 4.29 0.17
C ASN A 27 -9.93 5.02 -0.55
N ALA A 28 -8.70 4.53 -0.46
CA ALA A 28 -7.54 5.10 -1.15
C ALA A 28 -7.69 5.08 -2.67
N ILE A 29 -8.15 3.95 -3.24
CA ILE A 29 -8.41 3.83 -4.69
C ILE A 29 -9.44 4.86 -5.13
N ARG A 30 -10.52 5.04 -4.36
CA ARG A 30 -11.55 6.04 -4.64
C ARG A 30 -10.99 7.47 -4.66
N LEU A 31 -10.09 7.81 -3.73
CA LEU A 31 -9.46 9.14 -3.65
C LEU A 31 -8.44 9.38 -4.77
N ALA A 32 -7.70 8.35 -5.17
CA ALA A 32 -6.72 8.40 -6.25
C ALA A 32 -7.38 8.34 -7.64
N SER A 33 -8.59 7.82 -7.73
CA SER A 33 -9.35 7.76 -8.98
C SER A 33 -9.57 9.16 -9.54
N LYS A 34 -9.48 9.28 -10.88
CA LYS A 34 -9.76 10.53 -11.64
C LYS A 34 -8.74 11.66 -11.51
N VAL A 35 -7.57 11.43 -10.90
CA VAL A 35 -6.49 12.41 -10.82
C VAL A 35 -5.14 11.83 -11.27
N GLY A 36 -4.19 12.69 -11.62
CA GLY A 36 -2.82 12.29 -11.93
C GLY A 36 -2.06 11.78 -10.70
N LYS A 37 -0.97 11.05 -10.92
CA LYS A 37 -0.18 10.37 -9.87
C LYS A 37 0.27 11.30 -8.73
N SER A 38 0.81 12.48 -9.03
CA SER A 38 1.28 13.43 -8.01
C SER A 38 0.15 13.91 -7.10
N THR A 39 -0.95 14.34 -7.71
CA THR A 39 -2.16 14.79 -7.02
C THR A 39 -2.82 13.66 -6.22
N ALA A 40 -2.84 12.43 -6.75
CA ALA A 40 -3.33 11.27 -6.02
C ALA A 40 -2.53 11.05 -4.72
N MET A 41 -1.20 11.07 -4.81
CA MET A 41 -0.32 10.84 -3.66
C MET A 41 -0.44 11.93 -2.60
N GLU A 42 -0.58 13.19 -3.01
CA GLU A 42 -0.80 14.31 -2.08
C GLU A 42 -2.13 14.16 -1.34
N ARG A 43 -3.22 13.87 -2.06
CA ARG A 43 -4.55 13.65 -1.46
C ARG A 43 -4.55 12.48 -0.50
N LEU A 44 -3.95 11.35 -0.89
CA LEU A 44 -3.85 10.19 -0.02
C LEU A 44 -3.11 10.50 1.28
N ARG A 45 -2.01 11.26 1.22
CA ARG A 45 -1.26 11.65 2.43
C ARG A 45 -2.10 12.53 3.36
N ASN A 46 -2.80 13.51 2.80
CA ASN A 46 -3.63 14.43 3.58
C ASN A 46 -4.83 13.71 4.21
N GLU A 47 -5.58 12.95 3.42
CA GLU A 47 -6.81 12.30 3.88
C GLU A 47 -6.55 11.12 4.84
N MET A 48 -5.46 10.38 4.61
CA MET A 48 -5.09 9.23 5.46
C MET A 48 -4.20 9.64 6.64
N GLY A 49 -3.91 10.94 6.83
CA GLY A 49 -3.08 11.45 7.93
C GLY A 49 -1.62 11.00 7.89
N ILE A 50 -1.11 10.59 6.73
CA ILE A 50 0.25 10.09 6.56
C ILE A 50 1.19 11.30 6.45
N LYS A 51 1.76 11.71 7.60
CA LYS A 51 2.70 12.84 7.70
C LYS A 51 3.98 12.64 6.88
N SER A 52 4.49 11.40 6.81
CA SER A 52 5.74 11.04 6.15
C SER A 52 5.74 9.55 5.80
N VAL A 53 6.20 9.22 4.59
CA VAL A 53 6.48 7.84 4.19
C VAL A 53 8.00 7.69 4.14
N PHE A 54 8.59 7.04 5.15
CA PHE A 54 10.00 6.70 5.11
C PHE A 54 10.23 5.57 4.11
N LEU A 55 10.66 5.92 2.90
CA LEU A 55 11.20 4.97 1.94
C LEU A 55 12.62 4.61 2.39
N LYS A 56 12.77 3.58 3.21
CA LYS A 56 14.08 2.93 3.33
C LYS A 56 14.33 2.19 2.02
N THR A 57 15.13 2.78 1.15
CA THR A 57 15.63 2.10 -0.06
C THR A 57 16.54 0.97 0.41
N SER A 58 16.05 -0.27 0.39
CA SER A 58 16.90 -1.44 0.60
C SER A 58 17.77 -1.62 -0.64
N VAL A 59 18.95 -1.02 -0.63
CA VAL A 59 19.99 -1.31 -1.62
C VAL A 59 20.56 -2.68 -1.26
N ALA A 60 20.44 -3.64 -2.18
CA ALA A 60 21.14 -4.91 -2.03
C ALA A 60 22.65 -4.63 -1.97
N PRO A 61 23.40 -5.27 -1.05
CA PRO A 61 24.85 -5.09 -0.99
C PRO A 61 25.47 -5.47 -2.35
N PRO A 62 26.50 -4.73 -2.80
CA PRO A 62 27.20 -5.07 -4.03
C PRO A 62 27.73 -6.50 -3.93
N THR A 63 27.36 -7.34 -4.89
CA THR A 63 27.98 -8.66 -5.06
C THR A 63 29.34 -8.44 -5.71
N ASP A 64 30.41 -8.46 -4.92
CA ASP A 64 31.76 -8.54 -5.48
C ASP A 64 31.89 -9.86 -6.25
N PRO A 65 32.36 -9.86 -7.51
CA PRO A 65 32.68 -11.09 -8.22
C PRO A 65 33.95 -11.71 -7.62
N GLU A 66 33.84 -12.98 -7.23
CA GLU A 66 34.94 -13.85 -6.78
C GLU A 66 36.00 -14.08 -7.87
#